data_AF-A0A3Q8VIM1-F1
#
_entry.id   AF-A0A3Q8VIM1-F1
#
_cell.length_a   1.000
_cell.length_b   1.000
_cell.length_c   1.000
_cell.angle_alpha   90.00
_cell.angle_beta   90.00
_cell.angle_gamma   90.00
#
_symmetry.space_group_name_H-M   'P 1'
#
loop_
_entity.id
_entity.type
_entity.pdbx_description
1 polymer ?
#
loop_
_entity_poly.entity_id
_entity_poly.type
_entity_poly.pdbx_seq_one_letter_code
_entity_poly.pdbx_strand_id
1 'polypeptide(L)'
;SAVYDTIVRMAQPFSLRYTLVDGQGNFGSIDGDAAAAMRYTEIRMEKLAHQLLADLEKETVDYVPNYDGTEMIPAVLPTRIPNLLVNGSSGIAVGMATNIPPHNLTEVVKGCLALIEEPELSIEQLMDYIPGPDFPTAAIINGKKGIEEAYRTGRGKAIMRARAEV
;
A
#
# COMPACT_ATOMS: atom_id res chain seq x y z
N SER A 1 18.41 1.35 12.70
CA SER A 1 17.00 1.46 13.11
C SER A 1 16.09 1.51 11.90
N ALA A 2 16.12 2.58 11.10
CA ALA A 2 15.16 2.84 10.01
C ALA A 2 14.86 1.64 9.07
N VAL A 3 15.89 0.90 8.60
CA VAL A 3 15.70 -0.28 7.74
C VAL A 3 14.90 -1.38 8.46
N TYR A 4 15.27 -1.70 9.70
CA TYR A 4 14.60 -2.73 10.49
C TYR A 4 13.17 -2.30 10.84
N ASP A 5 12.95 -1.04 11.22
CA ASP A 5 11.62 -0.53 11.54
C ASP A 5 10.69 -0.59 10.31
N THR A 6 11.24 -0.35 9.11
CA THR A 6 10.51 -0.50 7.84
C THR A 6 10.15 -1.95 7.56
N ILE A 7 11.07 -2.89 7.78
CA ILE A 7 10.81 -4.34 7.67
C ILE A 7 9.70 -4.75 8.65
N VAL A 8 9.80 -4.33 9.91
CA VAL A 8 8.81 -4.62 10.94
C VAL A 8 7.44 -4.11 10.53
N ARG A 9 7.35 -2.86 10.06
CA ARG A 9 6.10 -2.29 9.55
C ARG A 9 5.50 -3.11 8.40
N MET A 10 6.33 -3.58 7.46
CA MET A 10 5.87 -4.37 6.31
C MET A 10 5.38 -5.78 6.67
N ALA A 11 5.75 -6.28 7.85
CA ALA A 11 5.32 -7.56 8.39
C ALA A 11 4.07 -7.47 9.31
N GLN A 12 3.65 -6.25 9.70
CA GLN A 12 2.54 -6.05 10.62
C GLN A 12 1.18 -6.06 9.88
N PRO A 13 0.28 -7.03 10.16
CA PRO A 13 -1.01 -7.14 9.47
C PRO A 13 -2.01 -6.04 9.82
N PHE A 14 -1.82 -5.34 10.94
CA PHE A 14 -2.62 -4.18 11.32
C PHE A 14 -2.10 -2.86 10.71
N SER A 15 -0.91 -2.87 10.11
CA SER A 15 -0.28 -1.67 9.51
C SER A 15 -0.54 -1.56 8.01
N LEU A 16 -0.46 -2.68 7.29
CA LEU A 16 -0.68 -2.76 5.85
C LEU A 16 -1.90 -3.59 5.52
N ARG A 17 -2.60 -3.24 4.43
CA ARG A 17 -3.76 -3.99 3.97
C ARG A 17 -3.38 -5.36 3.39
N TYR A 18 -2.24 -5.42 2.73
CA TYR A 18 -1.57 -6.64 2.27
C TYR A 18 -0.09 -6.55 2.62
N THR A 19 0.35 -7.38 3.57
CA THR A 19 1.77 -7.46 3.97
C THR A 19 2.64 -7.94 2.80
N LEU A 20 3.89 -7.49 2.80
CA LEU A 20 4.90 -7.88 1.79
C LEU A 20 6.02 -8.74 2.38
N VAL A 21 6.11 -8.77 3.70
CA VAL A 21 7.07 -9.54 4.46
C VAL A 21 6.32 -10.53 5.34
N ASP A 22 6.67 -11.81 5.21
CA ASP A 22 6.21 -12.88 6.08
C ASP A 22 7.26 -13.05 7.19
N GLY A 23 6.87 -12.76 8.43
CA GLY A 23 7.76 -12.71 9.58
C GLY A 23 7.42 -13.75 10.63
N GLN A 24 8.45 -14.34 11.24
CA GLN A 24 8.34 -15.22 12.40
C GLN A 24 9.08 -14.60 13.59
N GLY A 25 8.38 -14.50 14.73
CA GLY A 25 8.89 -13.86 15.95
C GLY A 25 7.95 -12.76 16.45
N ASN A 26 8.43 -11.92 17.38
CA ASN A 26 7.66 -10.79 17.89
C ASN A 26 7.86 -9.53 17.03
N PHE A 27 6.83 -9.16 16.27
CA PHE A 27 6.78 -7.96 15.42
C PHE A 27 5.97 -6.80 16.02
N GLY A 28 5.70 -6.84 17.34
CA GLY A 28 4.91 -5.84 18.03
C GLY A 28 3.40 -6.11 17.96
N SER A 29 2.63 -5.24 18.61
CA SER A 29 1.18 -5.40 18.80
C SER A 29 0.43 -4.09 18.55
N ILE A 30 -0.91 -4.17 18.46
CA ILE A 30 -1.77 -2.98 18.38
C ILE A 30 -1.74 -2.14 19.67
N ASP A 31 -1.34 -2.76 20.79
CA ASP A 31 -1.25 -2.12 22.11
C ASP A 31 -0.01 -1.22 22.25
N GLY A 32 0.85 -1.20 21.23
CA GLY A 32 2.03 -0.34 21.17
C GLY A 32 3.32 -1.02 21.59
N ASP A 33 3.32 -2.34 21.79
CA ASP A 33 4.54 -3.07 22.09
C ASP A 33 5.50 -3.04 20.89
N ALA A 34 6.77 -2.75 21.16
CA ALA A 34 7.81 -2.76 20.15
C ALA A 34 8.15 -4.21 19.71
N ALA A 35 8.59 -4.34 18.46
CA ALA A 35 9.14 -5.61 17.97
C ALA A 35 10.40 -6.02 18.75
N ALA A 36 10.66 -7.33 18.78
CA ALA A 36 11.91 -7.84 19.31
C ALA A 36 13.12 -7.35 18.48
N ALA A 37 14.32 -7.46 19.04
CA ALA A 37 15.55 -7.13 18.33
C ALA A 37 15.76 -8.04 17.11
N MET A 38 16.40 -7.52 16.06
CA MET A 38 16.62 -8.20 14.76
C MET A 38 17.31 -9.57 14.82
N ARG A 39 17.97 -9.91 15.93
CA ARG A 39 18.59 -11.23 16.15
C ARG A 39 17.60 -12.33 16.58
N TYR A 40 16.34 -11.97 16.81
CA TYR A 40 15.28 -12.88 17.26
C TYR A 40 14.13 -13.01 16.26
N THR A 41 14.16 -12.25 15.17
CA THR A 41 13.13 -12.25 14.14
C THR A 41 13.68 -12.84 12.86
N GLU A 42 12.87 -13.67 12.22
CA GLU A 42 13.15 -14.25 10.91
C GLU A 42 12.12 -13.74 9.93
N ILE A 43 12.53 -13.51 8.68
CA ILE A 43 11.66 -12.98 7.64
C ILE A 43 11.90 -13.66 6.30
N ARG A 44 10.86 -13.68 5.47
CA ARG A 44 10.92 -13.99 4.05
C ARG A 44 9.91 -13.15 3.28
N MET A 45 9.96 -13.21 1.95
CA MET A 45 8.99 -12.51 1.11
C MET A 45 7.62 -13.20 1.16
N GLU A 46 6.57 -12.39 1.26
CA GLU A 46 5.21 -12.86 1.02
C GLU A 46 5.03 -13.33 -0.43
N LYS A 47 4.05 -14.20 -0.68
CA LYS A 47 3.73 -14.64 -2.04
C LYS A 47 3.35 -13.46 -2.95
N LEU A 48 2.67 -12.45 -2.41
CA LEU A 48 2.30 -11.24 -3.14
C LEU A 48 3.53 -10.42 -3.54
N ALA A 49 4.56 -10.36 -2.70
CA ALA A 49 5.77 -9.59 -2.99
C ALA A 49 6.52 -10.10 -4.23
N HIS A 50 6.42 -11.40 -4.55
CA HIS A 50 6.97 -11.95 -5.79
C HIS A 50 6.32 -11.35 -7.05
N GLN A 51 5.07 -10.87 -6.96
CA GLN A 51 4.40 -10.19 -8.08
C GLN A 51 4.90 -8.75 -8.29
N LEU A 52 5.58 -8.15 -7.30
CA LEU A 52 6.24 -6.86 -7.46
C LEU A 52 7.55 -6.98 -8.24
N LEU A 53 8.22 -8.14 -8.14
CA LEU A 53 9.54 -8.42 -8.69
C LEU A 53 9.50 -9.30 -9.95
N ALA A 54 8.30 -9.63 -10.44
CA ALA A 54 8.12 -10.58 -11.52
C ALA A 54 8.81 -10.11 -12.81
N ASP A 55 9.54 -11.01 -13.47
CA ASP A 55 10.26 -10.78 -14.73
C ASP A 55 11.36 -9.71 -14.68
N LEU A 56 11.82 -9.31 -13.49
CA LEU A 56 12.87 -8.30 -13.34
C LEU A 56 14.18 -8.67 -14.06
N GLU A 57 14.51 -9.96 -14.11
CA GLU A 57 15.70 -10.50 -14.77
C GLU A 57 15.65 -10.42 -16.31
N LYS A 58 14.51 -10.04 -16.90
CA LYS A 58 14.31 -9.97 -18.36
C LYS A 58 14.54 -8.57 -18.93
N GLU A 59 15.34 -7.75 -18.25
CA GLU A 59 15.68 -6.40 -18.67
C GLU A 59 14.45 -5.50 -18.87
N THR A 60 13.42 -5.67 -18.03
CA THR A 60 12.13 -4.96 -18.17
C THR A 60 12.14 -3.52 -17.65
N VAL A 61 13.21 -3.12 -16.95
CA VAL A 61 13.34 -1.80 -16.32
C VAL A 61 14.77 -1.29 -16.44
N ASP A 62 14.93 0.02 -16.38
CA ASP A 62 16.25 0.64 -16.33
C ASP A 62 16.91 0.45 -14.97
N TYR A 63 18.23 0.28 -15.00
CA TYR A 63 19.08 0.17 -13.82
C TYR A 63 19.94 1.41 -13.65
N VAL A 64 20.12 1.83 -12.40
CA VAL A 64 20.97 2.96 -12.01
C VAL A 64 22.10 2.49 -11.08
N PRO A 65 23.29 3.09 -11.13
CA PRO A 65 24.35 2.77 -10.18
C PRO A 65 23.92 3.03 -8.72
N ASN A 66 24.39 2.20 -7.81
CA ASN A 66 24.28 2.42 -6.37
C ASN A 66 25.19 3.59 -5.92
N TYR A 67 25.16 3.93 -4.63
CA TYR A 67 25.82 5.13 -4.09
C TYR A 67 27.35 5.12 -4.21
N ASP A 68 27.99 3.94 -4.26
CA ASP A 68 29.45 3.79 -4.42
C ASP A 68 29.86 3.33 -5.82
N GLY A 69 28.90 3.17 -6.74
CA GLY A 69 29.12 2.80 -8.13
C GLY A 69 29.58 1.36 -8.35
N THR A 70 29.45 0.48 -7.35
CA THR A 70 29.88 -0.92 -7.44
C THR A 70 28.77 -1.88 -7.89
N GLU A 71 27.51 -1.51 -7.68
CA GLU A 71 26.34 -2.32 -8.03
C GLU A 71 25.31 -1.53 -8.82
N MET A 72 24.41 -2.24 -9.51
CA MET A 72 23.30 -1.67 -10.26
C MET A 72 21.98 -1.99 -9.55
N ILE A 73 21.09 -1.00 -9.46
CA ILE A 73 19.79 -1.09 -8.76
C ILE A 73 18.67 -0.74 -9.76
N PRO A 74 17.55 -1.49 -9.80
CA PRO A 74 16.43 -1.11 -10.65
C PRO A 74 15.80 0.21 -10.19
N ALA A 75 15.56 1.13 -11.14
CA ALA A 75 14.97 2.44 -10.83
C ALA A 75 13.49 2.35 -10.40
N VAL A 76 12.77 1.38 -10.96
CA VAL A 76 11.39 1.01 -10.63
C VAL A 76 11.26 -0.51 -10.61
N LEU A 77 10.20 -1.02 -9.98
CA LEU A 77 9.89 -2.44 -10.03
C LEU A 77 8.86 -2.73 -11.12
N PRO A 78 8.97 -3.84 -11.88
CA PRO A 78 8.01 -4.29 -12.89
C PRO A 78 6.75 -4.87 -12.24
N THR A 79 6.09 -4.07 -11.38
CA THR A 79 4.98 -4.54 -10.57
C THR A 79 3.79 -4.97 -11.41
N ARG A 80 3.23 -6.13 -11.08
CA ARG A 80 1.96 -6.62 -11.66
C ARG A 80 0.74 -6.22 -10.84
N ILE A 81 0.94 -5.56 -9.70
CA ILE A 81 -0.14 -5.09 -8.82
C ILE A 81 -0.08 -3.57 -8.61
N PRO A 82 -1.23 -2.88 -8.54
CA PRO A 82 -1.30 -1.44 -8.30
C PRO A 82 -1.05 -1.11 -6.81
N ASN A 83 0.15 -1.40 -6.31
CA ASN A 83 0.49 -1.38 -4.89
C ASN A 83 0.29 -0.01 -4.22
N LEU A 84 0.48 1.08 -4.98
CA LEU A 84 0.27 2.44 -4.48
C LEU A 84 -1.16 2.66 -3.98
N LEU A 85 -2.16 2.15 -4.70
CA LEU A 85 -3.57 2.27 -4.31
C LEU A 85 -3.96 1.21 -3.27
N VAL A 86 -3.44 -0.01 -3.45
CA VAL A 86 -3.81 -1.17 -2.62
C VAL A 86 -3.31 -1.03 -1.18
N ASN A 87 -2.04 -0.63 -0.99
CA ASN A 87 -1.46 -0.46 0.33
C ASN A 87 -1.39 1.01 0.79
N GLY A 88 -1.53 1.96 -0.13
CA GLY A 88 -1.41 3.37 0.19
C GLY A 88 0.02 3.79 0.51
N SER A 89 0.17 5.04 0.93
CA SER A 89 1.45 5.57 1.44
C SER A 89 1.21 6.83 2.24
N SER A 90 2.05 7.08 3.23
CA SER A 90 2.10 8.36 3.94
C SER A 90 3.54 8.80 4.09
N GLY A 91 3.77 10.09 3.82
CA GLY A 91 5.10 10.66 3.85
C GLY A 91 5.05 12.18 3.97
N ILE A 92 6.10 12.74 4.56
CA ILE A 92 6.28 14.19 4.73
C ILE A 92 7.64 14.54 4.13
N ALA A 93 7.65 15.51 3.23
CA ALA A 93 8.84 16.07 2.62
C ALA A 93 8.94 17.57 2.93
N VAL A 94 9.99 18.23 2.45
CA VAL A 94 10.15 19.68 2.65
C VAL A 94 9.09 20.41 1.83
N GLY A 95 8.10 21.00 2.51
CA GLY A 95 7.00 21.77 1.91
C GLY A 95 5.85 20.93 1.34
N MET A 96 5.88 19.60 1.48
CA MET A 96 4.86 18.70 0.92
C MET A 96 4.54 17.55 1.88
N ALA A 97 3.33 17.02 1.81
CA ALA A 97 2.92 15.82 2.52
C ALA A 97 1.93 15.01 1.68
N THR A 98 1.97 13.69 1.84
CA THR A 98 1.06 12.76 1.18
C THR A 98 0.43 11.80 2.19
N ASN A 99 -0.81 11.42 1.93
CA ASN A 99 -1.51 10.38 2.66
C ASN A 99 -2.57 9.75 1.74
N ILE A 100 -2.28 8.55 1.26
CA ILE A 100 -3.16 7.76 0.38
C ILE A 100 -3.63 6.56 1.21
N PRO A 101 -4.95 6.40 1.42
CA PRO A 101 -5.46 5.25 2.15
C PRO A 101 -5.42 3.97 1.28
N PRO A 102 -5.36 2.79 1.92
CA PRO A 102 -5.39 1.50 1.21
C PRO A 102 -6.76 1.23 0.56
N HIS A 103 -6.76 0.38 -0.46
CA HIS A 103 -7.96 -0.02 -1.22
C HIS A 103 -7.98 -1.54 -1.44
N ASN A 104 -9.17 -2.05 -1.76
CA ASN A 104 -9.33 -3.46 -2.05
C ASN A 104 -8.71 -3.84 -3.40
N LEU A 105 -7.85 -4.87 -3.43
CA LEU A 105 -7.17 -5.31 -4.66
C LEU A 105 -8.15 -5.68 -5.78
N THR A 106 -9.22 -6.38 -5.46
CA THR A 106 -10.21 -6.83 -6.44
C THR A 106 -10.95 -5.66 -7.09
N GLU A 107 -11.29 -4.64 -6.29
CA GLU A 107 -11.97 -3.43 -6.77
C GLU A 107 -11.05 -2.60 -7.66
N VAL A 108 -9.80 -2.39 -7.23
CA VAL A 108 -8.81 -1.66 -8.04
C VAL A 108 -8.57 -2.37 -9.38
N VAL A 109 -8.40 -3.69 -9.39
CA VAL A 109 -8.24 -4.46 -10.63
C VAL A 109 -9.47 -4.36 -11.53
N LYS A 110 -10.69 -4.42 -10.97
CA LYS A 110 -11.92 -4.20 -11.75
C LYS A 110 -11.97 -2.81 -12.38
N GLY A 111 -11.58 -1.77 -11.63
CA GLY A 111 -11.49 -0.41 -12.15
C GLY A 111 -10.45 -0.29 -13.28
N CYS A 112 -9.30 -0.95 -13.15
CA CYS A 112 -8.30 -1.00 -14.21
C CYS A 112 -8.83 -1.71 -15.47
N LEU A 113 -9.51 -2.85 -15.32
CA LEU A 113 -10.12 -3.56 -16.46
C LEU A 113 -11.19 -2.70 -17.14
N ALA A 114 -12.04 -2.02 -16.37
CA ALA A 114 -13.04 -1.10 -16.90
C ALA A 114 -12.39 0.05 -17.69
N LEU A 115 -11.27 0.62 -17.21
CA LEU A 115 -10.52 1.65 -17.93
C LEU A 115 -9.83 1.16 -19.20
N ILE A 116 -9.43 -0.11 -19.24
CA ILE A 116 -8.88 -0.73 -20.45
C ILE A 116 -9.98 -0.89 -21.51
N GLU A 117 -11.20 -1.24 -21.09
CA GLU A 117 -12.35 -1.39 -21.98
C GLU A 117 -12.91 -0.04 -22.45
N GLU A 118 -13.02 0.93 -21.55
CA GLU A 118 -13.52 2.28 -21.81
C GLU A 118 -12.61 3.34 -21.15
N PRO A 119 -11.64 3.89 -21.90
CA PRO A 119 -10.69 4.87 -21.36
C PRO A 119 -11.31 6.20 -20.93
N GLU A 120 -12.49 6.57 -21.44
CA GLU A 120 -13.18 7.85 -21.14
C GLU A 120 -14.13 7.76 -19.94
N LEU A 121 -14.04 6.68 -19.13
CA LEU A 121 -14.84 6.54 -17.92
C LEU A 121 -14.68 7.76 -17.00
N SER A 122 -15.82 8.35 -16.62
CA SER A 122 -15.83 9.42 -15.64
C SER A 122 -15.47 8.92 -14.24
N ILE A 123 -15.03 9.82 -13.38
CA ILE A 123 -14.68 9.49 -11.98
C ILE A 123 -15.89 8.86 -11.27
N GLU A 124 -17.09 9.38 -11.52
CA GLU A 124 -18.34 8.90 -10.99
C GLU A 124 -18.59 7.44 -11.36
N GLN A 125 -18.31 7.06 -12.61
CA GLN A 125 -18.45 5.68 -13.07
C GLN A 125 -17.35 4.79 -12.50
N LEU A 126 -16.13 5.29 -12.32
CA LEU A 126 -15.06 4.54 -11.65
C LEU A 126 -15.36 4.26 -10.18
N MET A 127 -16.09 5.16 -9.51
CA MET A 127 -16.52 4.98 -8.13
C MET A 127 -17.55 3.86 -7.96
N ASP A 128 -18.24 3.42 -9.03
CA ASP A 128 -19.07 2.21 -8.98
C ASP A 128 -18.23 0.94 -8.85
N TYR A 129 -17.00 0.95 -9.37
CA TYR A 129 -16.04 -0.15 -9.24
C TYR A 129 -15.20 -0.08 -7.97
N ILE A 130 -14.86 1.14 -7.52
CA ILE A 130 -14.04 1.41 -6.34
C ILE A 130 -14.84 2.34 -5.39
N PRO A 131 -15.71 1.79 -4.53
CA PRO A 131 -16.63 2.59 -3.72
C PRO A 131 -15.93 3.46 -2.66
N GLY A 132 -14.75 3.05 -2.21
CA GLY A 132 -14.00 3.74 -1.18
C GLY A 132 -12.76 2.99 -0.70
N PRO A 133 -12.06 3.54 0.31
CA PRO A 133 -10.89 2.89 0.92
C PRO A 133 -11.23 1.64 1.74
N ASP A 134 -10.27 0.72 1.86
CA ASP A 134 -10.36 -0.55 2.60
C ASP A 134 -9.21 -0.67 3.62
N PHE A 135 -9.50 -0.38 4.90
CA PHE A 135 -8.49 -0.33 5.97
C PHE A 135 -8.26 -1.71 6.62
N PRO A 136 -7.01 -2.05 7.01
CA PRO A 136 -6.67 -3.37 7.57
C PRO A 136 -7.42 -3.72 8.85
N THR A 137 -7.80 -2.73 9.66
CA THR A 137 -8.45 -2.91 10.96
C THR A 137 -9.98 -2.92 10.88
N ALA A 138 -10.56 -2.76 9.68
CA ALA A 138 -11.95 -2.40 9.48
C ALA A 138 -12.36 -1.10 10.21
N ALA A 139 -13.54 -0.59 9.87
CA ALA A 139 -14.21 0.53 10.55
C ALA A 139 -15.52 0.83 9.81
N ILE A 140 -16.26 1.82 10.29
CA ILE A 140 -17.38 2.41 9.57
C ILE A 140 -16.96 3.79 9.07
N ILE A 141 -17.02 4.00 7.75
CA ILE A 141 -16.80 5.31 7.13
C ILE A 141 -18.13 6.07 7.09
N ASN A 142 -18.17 7.25 7.69
CA ASN A 142 -19.35 8.11 7.70
C ASN A 142 -19.26 9.16 6.59
N GLY A 143 -20.20 9.07 5.65
CA GLY A 143 -20.33 10.02 4.54
C GLY A 143 -19.40 9.71 3.36
N LYS A 144 -19.90 9.95 2.15
CA LYS A 144 -19.17 9.72 0.89
C LYS A 144 -18.59 10.98 0.25
N LYS A 145 -19.14 12.16 0.56
CA LYS A 145 -18.76 13.44 -0.06
C LYS A 145 -17.25 13.72 -0.01
N GLY A 146 -16.60 13.44 1.12
CA GLY A 146 -15.16 13.69 1.25
C GLY A 146 -14.29 12.67 0.51
N ILE A 147 -14.80 11.47 0.23
CA ILE A 147 -14.14 10.49 -0.64
C ILE A 147 -14.30 10.93 -2.10
N GLU A 148 -15.50 11.32 -2.52
CA GLU A 148 -15.77 11.85 -3.86
C GLU A 148 -14.88 13.06 -4.18
N GLU A 149 -14.77 14.01 -3.25
CA GLU A 149 -13.88 15.17 -3.38
C GLU A 149 -12.41 14.76 -3.48
N ALA A 150 -11.97 13.79 -2.65
CA ALA A 150 -10.61 13.27 -2.69
C ALA A 150 -10.28 12.61 -4.02
N TYR A 151 -11.19 11.83 -4.60
CA TYR A 151 -10.96 11.17 -5.88
C TYR A 151 -10.93 12.15 -7.05
N ARG A 152 -11.68 13.25 -6.99
CA ARG A 152 -11.65 14.30 -8.04
C ARG A 152 -10.44 15.21 -7.97
N THR A 153 -10.02 15.57 -6.75
CA THR A 153 -9.08 16.69 -6.54
C THR A 153 -7.76 16.27 -5.91
N GLY A 154 -7.67 15.04 -5.39
CA GLY A 154 -6.56 14.57 -4.58
C GLY A 154 -6.61 15.05 -3.12
N ARG A 155 -7.64 15.80 -2.69
CA ARG A 155 -7.81 16.29 -1.32
C ARG A 155 -9.23 16.05 -0.83
N GLY A 156 -9.36 15.53 0.39
CA GLY A 156 -10.67 15.32 1.02
C GLY A 156 -10.53 14.83 2.45
N LYS A 157 -11.67 14.66 3.13
CA LYS A 157 -11.73 14.20 4.52
C LYS A 157 -12.75 13.08 4.66
N ALA A 158 -12.33 11.93 5.19
CA ALA A 158 -13.21 10.83 5.55
C ALA A 158 -13.31 10.72 7.08
N ILE A 159 -14.51 10.48 7.60
CA ILE A 159 -14.75 10.30 9.04
C ILE A 159 -14.85 8.81 9.35
N MET A 160 -13.93 8.32 10.17
CA MET A 160 -13.89 6.92 10.62
C MET A 160 -14.59 6.77 11.97
N ARG A 161 -15.37 5.71 12.16
CA ARG A 161 -16.03 5.35 13.42
C ARG A 161 -15.82 3.88 13.74
N ALA A 162 -15.58 3.57 15.01
CA ALA A 162 -15.54 2.20 15.50
C ALA A 162 -16.91 1.51 15.40
N ARG A 163 -16.90 0.19 15.26
CA ARG A 163 -18.10 -0.63 15.41
C ARG A 163 -18.33 -0.89 16.90
N ALA A 164 -19.53 -0.60 17.40
CA ALA A 164 -19.95 -0.87 18.77
C ALA A 164 -21.42 -1.32 18.77
N GLU A 165 -21.77 -2.15 19.74
CA GLU A 165 -23.14 -2.59 20.05
C GLU A 165 -23.50 -2.24 21.50
N VAL A 166 -24.79 -2.29 21.85
CA VAL A 166 -25.33 -1.92 23.17
C VAL A 166 -25.50 -3.14 24.04
#